data_AF-A0A9X3LHQ4-F1
#
_entry.id   AF-A0A9X3LHQ4-F1
#
_cell.length_a   1.000
_cell.length_b   1.000
_cell.length_c   1.000
_cell.angle_alpha   90.00
_cell.angle_beta   90.00
_cell.angle_gamma   90.00
#
_symmetry.space_group_name_H-M   'P 1'
#
loop_
_entity.id
_entity.type
_entity.pdbx_description
1 polymer ?
#
loop_
_entity_poly.entity_id
_entity_poly.type
_entity_poly.pdbx_seq_one_letter_code
_entity_poly.pdbx_strand_id
1 'polypeptide(L)'
;MFILKRKPSLTVHAMEELREFVGKTVEVMLLTKEETIHAITKYDLVLIFSWEREYIEGSIFRLSTFDIAKNGLSSLNNTPLYSGKRHFDKKDDAIVYIDDDDLRGLTERNILAFYNICELIRTFEVEVVSSKRYKCKWV
;
A
#
# COMPACT_ATOMS: atom_id res chain seq x y z
N MET A 1 9.59 13.10 16.26
CA MET A 1 9.40 12.36 14.99
C MET A 1 9.93 13.25 13.84
N PHE A 2 11.19 13.07 13.45
CA PHE A 2 11.90 13.86 12.43
C PHE A 2 12.74 12.89 11.57
N ILE A 3 12.11 12.11 10.68
CA ILE A 3 12.83 11.20 9.76
C ILE A 3 12.40 11.47 8.30
N LEU A 4 12.33 12.76 7.94
CA LEU A 4 12.01 13.20 6.58
C LEU A 4 13.10 14.08 5.95
N LYS A 5 14.27 14.25 6.59
CA LYS A 5 15.23 15.26 6.13
C LYS A 5 16.19 14.83 5.03
N ARG A 6 16.54 13.56 4.86
CA ARG A 6 17.43 13.09 3.77
C ARG A 6 17.25 11.59 3.51
N LYS A 7 16.20 11.17 2.80
CA LYS A 7 16.15 9.82 2.23
C LYS A 7 16.56 9.91 0.75
N PRO A 8 17.47 9.05 0.26
CA PRO A 8 17.75 8.98 -1.17
C PRO A 8 16.43 8.73 -1.91
N SER A 9 16.07 9.64 -2.82
CA SER A 9 14.86 9.51 -3.61
C SER A 9 15.05 8.34 -4.58
N LEU A 10 14.03 7.49 -4.71
CA LEU A 10 13.97 6.59 -5.86
C LEU A 10 14.09 7.39 -7.15
N THR A 11 14.61 6.76 -8.21
CA THR A 11 14.59 7.39 -9.53
C THR A 11 13.15 7.72 -9.92
N VAL A 12 12.94 8.78 -10.71
CA VAL A 12 11.60 9.18 -11.18
C VAL A 12 10.84 7.99 -11.76
N HIS A 13 11.54 7.18 -12.57
CA HIS A 13 10.98 5.97 -13.16
C HIS A 13 10.53 4.93 -12.12
N ALA A 14 11.32 4.68 -11.07
CA ALA A 14 10.94 3.76 -10.00
C ALA A 14 9.75 4.29 -9.18
N MET A 15 9.61 5.61 -9.04
CA MET A 15 8.47 6.22 -8.37
C MET A 15 7.19 6.15 -9.21
N GLU A 16 7.29 6.32 -10.53
CA GLU A 16 6.18 6.12 -11.47
C GLU A 16 5.69 4.66 -11.46
N GLU A 17 6.63 3.71 -11.45
CA GLU A 17 6.34 2.28 -11.33
C GLU A 17 5.57 1.96 -10.03
N LEU A 18 6.00 2.52 -8.88
CA LEU A 18 5.29 2.36 -7.61
C LEU A 18 3.89 2.99 -7.62
N ARG A 19 3.73 4.17 -8.22
CA ARG A 19 2.43 4.81 -8.41
C ARG A 19 1.52 3.94 -9.26
N GLU A 20 2.03 3.37 -10.34
CA GLU A 20 1.27 2.48 -11.21
C GLU A 20 0.81 1.22 -10.47
N PHE A 21 1.68 0.59 -9.66
CA PHE A 21 1.32 -0.56 -8.85
C PHE A 21 0.24 -0.24 -7.81
N VAL A 22 0.42 0.83 -7.03
CA VAL A 22 -0.56 1.25 -6.03
C VAL A 22 -1.88 1.61 -6.70
N GLY A 23 -1.84 2.44 -7.74
CA GLY A 23 -3.02 2.91 -8.47
C GLY A 23 -3.82 1.77 -9.06
N LYS A 24 -3.19 0.86 -9.81
CA LYS A 24 -3.88 -0.29 -10.39
C LYS A 24 -4.49 -1.20 -9.33
N THR A 25 -3.80 -1.42 -8.22
CA THR A 25 -4.29 -2.27 -7.13
C THR A 25 -5.56 -1.68 -6.52
N VAL A 26 -5.57 -0.37 -6.25
CA VAL A 26 -6.76 0.34 -5.75
C VAL A 26 -7.87 0.33 -6.80
N GLU A 27 -7.58 0.64 -8.06
CA GLU A 27 -8.57 0.69 -9.14
C GLU A 27 -9.27 -0.66 -9.37
N VAL A 28 -8.52 -1.77 -9.29
CA VAL A 28 -9.07 -3.14 -9.38
C VAL A 28 -9.93 -3.46 -8.16
N MET A 29 -9.47 -3.14 -6.95
CA MET A 29 -10.26 -3.31 -5.73
C MET A 29 -11.57 -2.52 -5.81
N LEU A 30 -11.53 -1.28 -6.31
CA LEU A 30 -12.71 -0.44 -6.47
C LEU A 30 -13.72 -1.01 -7.47
N LEU A 31 -13.23 -1.68 -8.51
CA LEU A 31 -14.04 -2.32 -9.55
C LEU A 31 -14.68 -3.63 -9.06
N THR A 32 -13.90 -4.47 -8.39
CA THR A 32 -14.32 -5.82 -7.95
C THR A 32 -15.05 -5.81 -6.61
N LYS A 33 -14.76 -4.83 -5.75
CA LYS A 33 -15.16 -4.79 -4.34
C LYS A 33 -14.58 -5.95 -3.52
N GLU A 34 -13.51 -6.56 -4.00
CA GLU A 34 -12.79 -7.65 -3.33
C GLU A 34 -11.42 -7.19 -2.84
N GLU A 35 -10.88 -7.90 -1.84
CA GLU A 35 -9.48 -7.74 -1.43
C GLU A 35 -8.58 -7.99 -2.66
N THR A 36 -7.74 -7.01 -2.98
CA THR A 36 -6.81 -7.11 -4.12
C THR A 36 -5.39 -7.18 -3.61
N ILE A 37 -4.70 -8.26 -3.97
CA ILE A 37 -3.32 -8.55 -3.58
C ILE A 37 -2.40 -8.30 -4.78
N HIS A 38 -1.31 -7.59 -4.55
CA HIS A 38 -0.29 -7.33 -5.56
C HIS A 38 1.12 -7.58 -5.00
N ALA A 39 1.81 -8.58 -5.55
CA ALA A 39 3.17 -8.91 -5.17
C ALA A 39 4.18 -8.06 -5.97
N ILE A 40 5.00 -7.28 -5.28
CA ILE A 40 6.08 -6.47 -5.85
C ILE A 40 7.42 -7.18 -5.58
N THR A 41 7.65 -8.26 -6.31
CA THR A 41 8.81 -9.17 -6.14
C THR A 41 10.16 -8.44 -6.12
N LYS A 42 10.30 -7.40 -6.94
CA LYS A 42 11.48 -6.53 -7.04
C LYS A 42 11.91 -5.89 -5.71
N TYR A 43 10.97 -5.66 -4.80
CA TYR A 43 11.21 -5.01 -3.51
C TYR A 43 10.95 -5.93 -2.31
N ASP A 44 10.68 -7.22 -2.52
CA ASP A 44 10.28 -8.16 -1.47
C ASP A 44 9.03 -7.69 -0.69
N LEU A 45 8.09 -7.05 -1.38
CA LEU A 45 6.86 -6.49 -0.77
C LEU A 45 5.59 -7.11 -1.38
N VAL A 46 4.55 -7.18 -0.57
CA VAL A 46 3.18 -7.45 -0.99
C VAL A 46 2.32 -6.27 -0.57
N LEU A 47 1.50 -5.78 -1.50
CA LEU A 47 0.53 -4.73 -1.27
C LEU A 47 -0.86 -5.33 -1.30
N ILE A 48 -1.66 -5.06 -0.27
CA ILE A 48 -3.05 -5.48 -0.20
C ILE A 48 -3.92 -4.25 -0.02
N PHE A 49 -4.95 -4.14 -0.85
CA PHE A 49 -6.02 -3.17 -0.65
C PHE A 49 -7.34 -3.87 -0.44
N SER A 50 -8.08 -3.44 0.59
CA SER A 50 -9.45 -3.87 0.84
C SER A 50 -10.39 -2.66 0.93
N TRP A 51 -11.63 -2.88 0.47
CA TRP A 51 -12.72 -1.94 0.70
C TRP A 51 -13.46 -2.36 1.96
N GLU A 52 -13.40 -1.53 2.98
CA GLU A 52 -14.26 -1.63 4.15
C GLU A 52 -15.39 -0.60 4.03
N ARG A 53 -16.50 -0.83 4.74
CA ARG A 53 -17.74 -0.02 4.58
C ARG A 53 -17.50 1.49 4.56
N GLU A 54 -16.58 1.97 5.39
CA GLU A 54 -16.35 3.40 5.64
C GLU A 54 -14.94 3.88 5.23
N TYR A 55 -14.07 2.97 4.82
CA TYR A 55 -12.68 3.28 4.50
C TYR A 55 -12.07 2.31 3.49
N ILE A 56 -11.00 2.76 2.83
CA ILE A 56 -10.10 1.88 2.10
C ILE A 56 -8.89 1.61 2.98
N GLU A 57 -8.53 0.34 3.14
CA GLU A 57 -7.32 -0.06 3.87
C GLU A 57 -6.26 -0.54 2.89
N GLY A 58 -5.06 0.04 3.01
CA GLY A 58 -3.87 -0.36 2.29
C GLY A 58 -2.84 -0.92 3.27
N SER A 59 -2.47 -2.18 3.11
CA SER A 59 -1.50 -2.86 3.95
C SER A 59 -0.30 -3.35 3.14
N ILE A 60 0.89 -3.24 3.73
CA ILE A 60 2.15 -3.70 3.14
C ILE A 60 2.69 -4.86 3.97
N PHE A 61 3.10 -5.93 3.31
CA PHE A 61 3.70 -7.11 3.92
C PHE A 61 5.05 -7.42 3.27
N ARG A 62 5.88 -8.19 3.95
CA ARG A 62 7.13 -8.72 3.40
C ARG A 62 6.84 -9.99 2.61
N LEU A 63 7.20 -10.03 1.33
CA LEU A 63 6.90 -11.16 0.44
C LEU A 63 7.57 -12.46 0.88
N SER A 64 8.84 -12.41 1.28
CA SER A 64 9.62 -13.58 1.70
C SER A 64 9.07 -14.31 2.92
N THR A 65 8.24 -13.64 3.73
CA THR A 65 7.58 -14.23 4.91
C THR A 65 6.06 -14.30 4.73
N PHE A 66 5.55 -13.96 3.55
CA PHE A 66 4.11 -13.89 3.28
C PHE A 66 3.55 -15.27 3.00
N ASP A 67 2.57 -15.70 3.81
CA ASP A 67 1.82 -16.93 3.56
C ASP A 67 0.48 -16.62 2.88
N ILE A 68 0.25 -17.23 1.72
CA ILE A 68 -1.00 -17.04 0.97
C ILE A 68 -2.04 -17.98 1.56
N ALA A 69 -3.01 -17.41 2.28
CA ALA A 69 -4.09 -18.19 2.87
C ALA A 69 -4.97 -18.81 1.77
N LYS A 70 -5.18 -20.14 1.81
CA LYS A 70 -5.99 -20.88 0.82
C LYS A 70 -7.46 -20.47 0.77
N ASN A 71 -7.93 -19.69 1.74
CA ASN A 71 -9.32 -19.28 1.95
C ASN A 71 -9.56 -17.78 1.69
N GLY A 72 -8.63 -17.06 1.06
CA GLY A 72 -8.86 -15.69 0.57
C GLY A 72 -8.82 -14.59 1.62
N LEU A 73 -8.32 -14.87 2.83
CA LEU A 73 -8.12 -13.88 3.90
C LEU A 73 -6.63 -13.82 4.27
N SER A 74 -5.79 -13.43 3.31
CA SER A 74 -4.34 -13.47 3.49
C SER A 74 -3.85 -12.44 4.52
N SER A 75 -4.62 -11.37 4.74
CA SER A 75 -4.37 -10.35 5.76
C SER A 75 -4.46 -10.86 7.22
N LEU A 76 -5.18 -11.97 7.49
CA LEU A 76 -5.33 -12.51 8.85
C LEU A 76 -4.15 -13.36 9.34
N ASN A 77 -3.39 -13.95 8.41
CA ASN A 77 -2.30 -14.87 8.73
C ASN A 77 -0.92 -14.19 8.71
N ASN A 78 -0.86 -12.93 8.28
CA ASN A 78 0.38 -12.21 8.10
C ASN A 78 0.36 -10.93 8.94
N THR A 79 1.47 -10.61 9.59
CA THR A 79 1.64 -9.33 10.27
C THR A 79 2.02 -8.27 9.23
N PRO A 80 1.26 -7.18 9.08
CA PRO A 80 1.61 -6.10 8.16
C PRO A 80 2.82 -5.31 8.68
N LEU A 81 3.72 -4.94 7.78
CA LEU A 81 4.78 -3.96 8.03
C LEU A 81 4.22 -2.54 8.19
N TYR A 82 3.06 -2.30 7.57
CA TYR A 82 2.34 -1.03 7.59
C TYR A 82 0.88 -1.26 7.23
N SER A 83 -0.03 -0.59 7.93
CA SER A 83 -1.44 -0.49 7.54
C SER A 83 -1.91 0.96 7.62
N GLY A 84 -2.45 1.46 6.50
CA GLY A 84 -3.03 2.79 6.39
C GLY A 84 -4.52 2.70 6.06
N LYS A 85 -5.35 3.40 6.83
CA LYS A 85 -6.79 3.52 6.57
C LYS A 85 -7.11 4.90 6.06
N ARG A 86 -7.83 4.95 4.95
CA ARG A 86 -8.33 6.17 4.34
C ARG A 86 -9.85 6.19 4.41
N HIS A 87 -10.39 6.99 5.33
CA HIS A 87 -11.83 7.12 5.50
C HIS A 87 -12.45 8.00 4.40
N PHE A 88 -13.63 7.62 3.91
CA PHE A 88 -14.33 8.43 2.91
C PHE A 88 -14.76 9.80 3.47
N ASP A 89 -15.04 9.86 4.77
CA ASP A 89 -15.59 11.04 5.45
C ASP A 89 -14.53 12.00 6.01
N LYS A 90 -13.24 11.86 5.62
CA LYS A 90 -12.09 12.73 6.00
C LYS A 90 -11.91 12.98 7.52
N LYS A 91 -12.63 12.28 8.40
CA LYS A 91 -12.68 12.59 9.83
C LYS A 91 -11.57 11.96 10.65
N ASP A 92 -11.00 10.84 10.20
CA ASP A 92 -9.89 10.17 10.89
C ASP A 92 -9.11 9.33 9.89
N ASP A 93 -7.91 9.77 9.48
CA ASP A 93 -6.97 8.86 8.82
C ASP A 93 -6.17 8.15 9.91
N ALA A 94 -6.53 6.90 10.19
CA ALA A 94 -5.82 6.08 11.16
C ALA A 94 -4.64 5.36 10.49
N ILE A 95 -3.43 5.71 10.91
CA ILE A 95 -2.20 4.97 10.57
C ILE A 95 -1.94 3.99 11.70
N VAL A 96 -1.89 2.68 11.38
CA VAL A 96 -1.50 1.67 12.35
C VAL A 96 -0.11 1.17 12.02
N TYR A 97 0.79 1.49 12.97
CA TYR A 97 2.08 0.91 13.33
C TYR A 97 3.07 0.52 12.21
N ILE A 98 4.29 1.07 12.32
CA ILE A 98 5.50 0.57 11.69
C ILE A 98 6.34 0.00 12.83
N ASP A 99 6.58 -1.31 12.85
CA ASP A 99 7.65 -1.86 13.68
C ASP A 99 8.98 -1.69 12.91
N ASP A 100 9.87 -0.83 13.42
CA ASP A 100 11.20 -0.66 12.83
C ASP A 100 12.02 -1.96 12.92
N ASP A 101 11.69 -2.86 13.85
CA ASP A 101 12.34 -4.16 13.96
C ASP A 101 11.92 -5.12 12.84
N ASP A 102 10.71 -4.99 12.30
CA ASP A 102 10.22 -5.81 11.17
C ASP A 102 10.80 -5.37 9.82
N LEU A 103 11.34 -4.15 9.75
CA LEU A 103 12.10 -3.67 8.59
C LEU A 103 13.55 -4.22 8.57
N ARG A 104 14.01 -4.84 9.67
CA ARG A 104 15.35 -5.44 9.74
C ARG A 104 15.48 -6.56 8.69
N GLY A 105 16.58 -6.53 7.94
CA GLY A 105 16.86 -7.50 6.88
C GLY A 105 16.22 -7.17 5.53
N LEU A 106 15.53 -6.03 5.37
CA LEU A 106 15.27 -5.46 4.05
C LEU A 106 16.51 -4.69 3.56
N THR A 107 16.74 -4.71 2.25
CA THR A 107 17.79 -3.86 1.65
C THR A 107 17.38 -2.39 1.70
N GLU A 108 18.34 -1.46 1.64
CA GLU A 108 18.05 -0.02 1.60
C GLU A 108 17.06 0.33 0.48
N ARG A 109 17.20 -0.30 -0.70
CA ARG A 109 16.28 -0.13 -1.82
C ARG A 109 14.84 -0.54 -1.47
N ASN A 110 14.67 -1.65 -0.78
CA ASN A 110 13.35 -2.16 -0.40
C ASN A 110 12.71 -1.27 0.68
N ILE A 111 13.53 -0.80 1.64
CA ILE A 111 13.11 0.15 2.66
C ILE A 111 12.65 1.47 2.01
N LEU A 112 13.38 1.98 1.01
CA LEU A 112 12.95 3.17 0.27
C LEU A 112 11.63 2.93 -0.47
N ALA A 113 11.47 1.80 -1.15
CA ALA A 113 10.21 1.45 -1.81
C ALA A 113 9.05 1.36 -0.81
N PHE A 114 9.25 0.70 0.33
CA PHE A 114 8.30 0.63 1.44
C PHE A 114 7.83 2.02 1.86
N TYR A 115 8.74 2.92 2.24
CA TYR A 115 8.36 4.27 2.68
C TYR A 115 7.65 5.08 1.59
N ASN A 116 8.04 4.94 0.32
CA ASN A 116 7.33 5.60 -0.77
C ASN A 116 5.92 5.04 -0.93
N ILE A 117 5.72 3.72 -0.83
CA ILE A 117 4.40 3.11 -0.89
C ILE A 117 3.53 3.58 0.29
N CYS A 118 4.08 3.68 1.51
CA CYS A 118 3.36 4.24 2.66
C CYS A 118 2.84 5.65 2.36
N GLU A 119 3.68 6.52 1.79
CA GLU A 119 3.28 7.86 1.38
C GLU A 119 2.19 7.82 0.28
N LEU A 120 2.29 6.92 -0.69
CA LEU A 120 1.29 6.75 -1.74
C LEU A 120 -0.06 6.28 -1.17
N ILE A 121 -0.07 5.36 -0.20
CA ILE A 121 -1.27 4.92 0.52
C ILE A 121 -1.89 6.10 1.29
N ARG A 122 -1.06 6.99 1.85
CA ARG A 122 -1.54 8.17 2.59
C ARG A 122 -2.14 9.25 1.69
N THR A 123 -1.60 9.43 0.49
CA THR A 123 -1.85 10.62 -0.35
C THR A 123 -2.73 10.36 -1.57
N PHE A 124 -3.09 9.11 -1.88
CA PHE A 124 -3.87 8.81 -3.09
C PHE A 124 -5.29 9.39 -3.00
N GLU A 125 -5.77 10.02 -4.06
CA GLU A 125 -7.17 10.37 -4.25
C GLU A 125 -7.79 9.49 -5.34
N VAL A 126 -9.09 9.20 -5.21
CA VAL A 126 -9.84 8.42 -6.19
C VAL A 126 -10.72 9.37 -6.99
N GLU A 127 -10.45 9.46 -8.29
CA GLU A 127 -11.33 10.10 -9.27
C GLU A 127 -12.27 9.07 -9.88
N VAL A 128 -13.57 9.32 -9.83
CA VAL A 128 -14.58 8.52 -10.52
C VAL A 128 -14.73 9.06 -11.94
N VAL A 129 -14.15 8.37 -12.92
CA VAL A 129 -14.21 8.75 -14.34
C VAL A 129 -15.53 8.28 -14.97
N SER A 130 -16.01 7.09 -14.58
CA SER A 130 -17.33 6.57 -14.96
C SER A 130 -17.79 5.48 -13.97
N SER A 131 -18.98 4.93 -14.16
CA SER A 131 -19.58 3.91 -13.27
C SER A 131 -18.72 2.65 -13.04
N LYS A 132 -17.74 2.38 -13.91
CA LYS A 132 -16.80 1.24 -13.79
C LYS A 132 -15.36 1.64 -14.06
N ARG A 133 -15.04 2.94 -13.95
CA ARG A 133 -13.70 3.44 -14.23
C ARG A 133 -13.29 4.42 -13.13
N TYR A 134 -12.31 3.98 -12.36
CA TYR A 134 -11.68 4.74 -11.31
C TYR A 134 -10.26 5.11 -11.74
N LYS A 135 -9.75 6.23 -11.24
CA LYS A 135 -8.37 6.62 -11.45
C LYS A 135 -7.76 7.13 -10.15
N CYS A 136 -6.60 6.59 -9.79
CA CYS A 136 -5.82 7.14 -8.69
C CYS A 136 -5.03 8.37 -9.12
N LYS A 137 -5.05 9.40 -8.27
CA LYS A 137 -4.19 10.60 -8.34
C LYS A 137 -3.44 10.74 -7.02
N TRP A 138 -2.34 11.48 -7.02
CA TRP A 138 -1.57 11.76 -5.82
C TRP A 138 -1.38 13.26 -5.70
N VAL A 139 -1.64 13.81 -4.51
CA VAL A 139 -1.59 15.24 -4.17
C VAL A 139 -0.39 15.54 -3.29
#